data_AF-A0A3A0F776-F1
#
_entry.id   AF-A0A3A0F776-F1
#
_cell.length_a   1.000
_cell.length_b   1.000
_cell.length_c   1.000
_cell.angle_alpha   90.00
_cell.angle_beta   90.00
_cell.angle_gamma   90.00
#
_symmetry.space_group_name_H-M   'P 1'
#
loop_
_entity.id
_entity.type
_entity.pdbx_description
1 polymer ?
#
loop_
_entity_poly.entity_id
_entity_poly.type
_entity_poly.pdbx_seq_one_letter_code
_entity_poly.pdbx_strand_id
1 'polypeptide(L)'
;MPLRELMLDFHALPAPLPMRRASVSREQWRAAAVAVAAAGGRLVALWGSDRRWAGAGFAACAAYALADGLAWLDLALDREAPSAPDLGDVFPCAV
;
A
#
# COMPACT_ATOMS: atom_id res chain seq x y z
N MET A 1 10.92 -5.72 9.53
CA MET A 1 11.36 -4.37 9.09
C MET A 1 10.44 -3.31 9.69
N PRO A 2 10.99 -2.19 10.18
CA PRO A 2 10.24 -1.00 10.59
C PRO A 2 9.81 -0.13 9.39
N LEU A 3 8.71 0.61 9.56
CA LEU A 3 8.10 1.52 8.58
C LEU A 3 9.09 2.50 7.91
N ARG A 4 10.03 3.05 8.69
CA ARG A 4 10.99 4.05 8.20
C ARG A 4 11.91 3.53 7.09
N GLU A 5 12.11 2.22 6.99
CA GLU A 5 13.01 1.62 6.00
C GLU A 5 12.40 1.58 4.59
N LEU A 6 11.08 1.78 4.46
CA LEU A 6 10.43 1.87 3.14
C LEU A 6 10.74 3.19 2.40
N MET A 7 11.31 4.19 3.07
CA MET A 7 11.65 5.50 2.49
C MET A 7 10.48 6.16 1.72
N LEU A 8 9.27 6.05 2.26
CA LEU A 8 8.06 6.68 1.73
C LEU A 8 7.62 7.84 2.62
N ASP A 9 6.88 8.79 2.05
CA ASP A 9 6.30 9.90 2.79
C ASP A 9 5.04 9.45 3.56
N PHE A 10 5.25 8.99 4.79
CA PHE A 10 4.21 8.47 5.65
C PHE A 10 3.65 9.51 6.61
N HIS A 11 2.34 9.73 6.55
CA HIS A 11 1.59 10.43 7.60
C HIS A 11 0.94 9.43 8.57
N ALA A 12 0.87 9.80 9.85
CA ALA A 12 0.18 9.01 10.85
C ALA A 12 -1.34 9.13 10.68
N LEU A 13 -2.04 8.02 10.92
CA LEU A 13 -3.50 8.01 10.96
C LEU A 13 -3.99 8.12 12.40
N PRO A 14 -5.12 8.79 12.67
CA PRO A 14 -5.75 8.82 13.98
C PRO A 14 -6.41 7.47 14.28
N ALA A 15 -5.61 6.47 14.64
CA ALA A 15 -6.03 5.10 14.89
C ALA A 15 -5.49 4.59 16.25
N PRO A 16 -6.17 3.62 16.89
CA PRO A 16 -5.72 3.05 18.17
C PRO A 16 -4.40 2.27 18.10
N LEU A 17 -4.00 1.85 16.90
CA LEU A 17 -2.72 1.19 16.63
C LEU A 17 -1.81 2.11 15.82
N PRO A 18 -0.48 1.92 15.86
CA PRO A 18 0.45 2.63 14.98
C PRO A 18 0.15 2.31 13.51
N MET A 19 -0.65 3.17 12.88
CA MET A 19 -1.03 3.06 11.48
C MET A 19 -0.54 4.29 10.75
N ARG A 20 0.14 4.07 9.62
CA ARG A 20 0.65 5.14 8.77
C ARG A 20 0.22 4.92 7.34
N ARG A 21 -0.06 6.00 6.63
CA ARG A 21 -0.44 5.97 5.22
C ARG A 21 0.53 6.76 4.38
N ALA A 22 0.83 6.26 3.18
CA ALA A 22 1.61 6.96 2.17
C ALA A 22 0.93 6.84 0.81
N SER A 23 0.93 7.93 0.06
CA SER A 23 0.61 7.90 -1.37
C SER A 23 1.87 7.51 -2.13
N VAL A 24 1.76 6.58 -3.08
CA VAL A 24 2.92 5.99 -3.75
C VAL A 24 2.78 6.02 -5.26
N SER A 25 3.91 6.06 -5.95
CA SER A 25 3.99 5.78 -7.39
C SER A 25 3.85 4.28 -7.66
N ARG A 26 3.72 3.91 -8.95
CA ARG A 26 3.68 2.50 -9.38
C ARG A 26 4.98 1.76 -9.05
N GLU A 27 6.12 2.44 -9.21
CA GLU A 27 7.45 1.91 -8.90
C GLU A 27 7.58 1.67 -7.40
N GLN A 28 7.20 2.66 -6.59
CA GLN A 28 7.21 2.56 -5.13
C GLN A 28 6.27 1.48 -4.61
N TRP A 29 5.10 1.30 -5.23
CA TRP A 29 4.15 0.24 -4.91
C TRP A 29 4.80 -1.16 -4.99
N ARG A 30 5.45 -1.48 -6.11
CA ARG A 30 6.12 -2.79 -6.29
C ARG A 30 7.36 -2.91 -5.42
N ALA A 31 8.18 -1.86 -5.33
CA ALA A 31 9.39 -1.87 -4.52
C ALA A 31 9.08 -2.11 -3.03
N ALA A 32 8.04 -1.46 -2.50
CA ALA A 32 7.60 -1.65 -1.14
C ALA A 32 7.12 -3.08 -0.90
N ALA A 33 6.30 -3.65 -1.79
CA ALA A 33 5.85 -5.04 -1.66
C ALA A 33 7.03 -6.03 -1.54
N VAL A 34 8.02 -5.90 -2.42
CA VAL A 34 9.24 -6.72 -2.40
C VAL A 34 10.02 -6.54 -1.10
N ALA A 35 10.24 -5.29 -0.66
CA ALA A 35 10.95 -5.00 0.58
C ALA A 35 10.23 -5.58 1.81
N VAL A 36 8.89 -5.44 1.87
CA VAL A 36 8.08 -5.97 2.96
C VAL A 36 8.18 -7.49 3.02
N ALA A 37 8.04 -8.18 1.89
CA ALA A 37 8.15 -9.64 1.84
C ALA A 37 9.55 -10.13 2.22
N ALA A 38 10.60 -9.51 1.66
CA ALA A 38 11.99 -9.85 1.97
C ALA A 38 12.31 -9.71 3.46
N ALA A 39 11.69 -8.74 4.14
CA ALA A 39 11.87 -8.50 5.56
C ALA A 39 10.85 -9.22 6.46
N GLY A 40 10.10 -10.19 5.91
CA GLY A 40 9.18 -11.05 6.67
C GLY A 40 7.85 -10.40 7.07
N GLY A 41 7.52 -9.23 6.53
CA GLY A 41 6.21 -8.61 6.70
C GLY A 41 5.09 -9.39 6.00
N ARG A 42 3.84 -8.93 6.18
CA ARG A 42 2.65 -9.60 5.62
C ARG A 42 1.75 -8.61 4.92
N LEU A 43 1.26 -8.98 3.74
CA LEU A 43 0.10 -8.33 3.13
C LEU A 43 -1.15 -8.74 3.92
N VAL A 44 -1.81 -7.77 4.54
CA VAL A 44 -3.02 -7.95 5.36
C VAL A 44 -4.27 -7.84 4.49
N ALA A 45 -4.28 -6.86 3.59
CA ALA A 45 -5.41 -6.61 2.70
C ALA A 45 -4.95 -5.88 1.44
N LEU A 46 -5.65 -6.15 0.33
CA LEU A 46 -5.55 -5.45 -0.94
C LEU A 46 -6.98 -5.10 -1.39
N TRP A 47 -7.25 -3.84 -1.70
CA TRP A 47 -8.59 -3.40 -2.11
C TRP A 47 -8.55 -2.24 -3.10
N GLY A 48 -9.63 -2.12 -3.89
CA GLY A 48 -9.91 -0.95 -4.70
C GLY A 48 -10.76 0.06 -3.93
N SER A 49 -10.52 1.35 -4.16
CA SER A 49 -11.28 2.45 -3.58
C SER A 49 -11.76 3.38 -4.69
N ASP A 50 -13.07 3.53 -4.81
CA ASP A 50 -13.67 4.57 -5.65
C ASP A 50 -13.78 5.88 -4.86
N ARG A 51 -13.06 6.90 -5.33
CA ARG A 51 -13.00 8.21 -4.68
C ARG A 51 -13.52 9.33 -5.58
N ARG A 52 -14.26 8.98 -6.62
CA ARG A 52 -14.88 9.94 -7.54
C ARG A 52 -15.85 10.88 -6.81
N TRP A 53 -16.49 10.41 -5.74
CA TRP A 53 -17.35 11.22 -4.87
C TRP A 53 -16.60 12.40 -4.20
N ALA A 54 -15.29 12.27 -3.99
CA ALA A 54 -14.44 13.30 -3.41
C ALA A 54 -13.66 14.10 -4.48
N GLY A 55 -14.05 14.00 -5.76
CA GLY A 55 -13.37 14.66 -6.87
C GLY A 55 -12.04 14.02 -7.27
N ALA A 56 -11.69 12.87 -6.71
CA ALA A 56 -10.50 12.10 -7.07
C ALA A 56 -10.82 10.99 -8.10
N GLY A 57 -9.85 10.13 -8.39
CA GLY A 57 -10.01 8.96 -9.26
C GLY A 57 -10.29 7.65 -8.50
N PHE A 58 -9.90 6.54 -9.11
CA PHE A 58 -9.79 5.26 -8.43
C PHE A 58 -8.44 5.14 -7.73
N ALA A 59 -8.38 4.35 -6.67
CA ALA A 59 -7.13 4.00 -6.02
C ALA A 59 -7.05 2.50 -5.73
N ALA A 60 -5.87 1.91 -5.90
CA ALA A 60 -5.53 0.64 -5.29
C ALA A 60 -4.89 0.89 -3.92
N CYS A 61 -5.23 0.06 -2.95
CA CYS A 61 -4.75 0.20 -1.58
C CYS A 61 -4.23 -1.13 -1.07
N ALA A 62 -3.06 -1.13 -0.46
CA ALA A 62 -2.48 -2.29 0.20
C ALA A 62 -2.15 -1.96 1.66
N ALA A 63 -2.54 -2.86 2.57
CA ALA A 63 -2.19 -2.80 3.98
C ALA A 63 -1.16 -3.87 4.30
N TYR A 64 -0.04 -3.47 4.90
CA TYR A 64 1.03 -4.37 5.31
C TYR A 64 1.21 -4.34 6.82
N ALA A 65 1.30 -5.52 7.44
CA ALA A 65 1.75 -5.66 8.82
C ALA A 65 3.28 -5.67 8.85
N LEU A 66 3.84 -4.79 9.68
CA LEU A 66 5.26 -4.58 9.92
C LEU A 66 5.55 -4.72 11.42
N ALA A 67 6.84 -4.71 11.79
CA ALA A 67 7.24 -4.90 13.18
C ALA A 67 6.81 -3.75 14.10
N ASP A 68 6.66 -2.55 13.56
CA ASP A 68 6.36 -1.32 14.29
C ASP A 68 4.96 -0.76 13.99
N GLY A 69 4.11 -1.51 13.29
CA GLY A 69 2.74 -1.10 13.00
C GLY A 69 2.22 -1.58 11.65
N LEU A 70 1.30 -0.81 11.10
CA LEU A 70 0.65 -1.08 9.82
C LEU A 70 0.95 0.05 8.82
N ALA A 71 1.41 -0.35 7.63
CA ALA A 71 1.59 0.55 6.49
C ALA A 71 0.39 0.42 5.54
N TRP A 72 -0.33 1.51 5.30
CA TRP A 72 -1.30 1.60 4.22
C TRP A 72 -0.66 2.35 3.04
N LEU A 73 -0.42 1.64 1.93
CA LEU A 73 0.01 2.26 0.68
C LEU A 73 -1.18 2.56 -0.22
N ASP A 74 -1.17 3.75 -0.79
CA ASP A 74 -2.23 4.29 -1.61
C ASP A 74 -1.72 4.63 -3.01
N LEU A 75 -2.17 3.89 -4.01
CA LEU A 75 -1.78 4.09 -5.41
C LEU A 75 -2.96 4.67 -6.18
N ALA A 76 -2.83 5.92 -6.62
CA ALA A 76 -3.78 6.51 -7.55
C ALA A 76 -3.73 5.75 -8.89
N LEU A 77 -4.91 5.40 -9.41
CA LEU A 77 -5.04 4.68 -10.68
C LEU A 77 -5.45 5.63 -11.80
N ASP A 78 -5.08 5.24 -13.01
CA ASP A 78 -5.58 5.89 -14.21
C ASP A 78 -7.11 5.77 -14.28
N ARG A 79 -7.77 6.83 -14.76
CA ARG A 79 -9.22 6.90 -14.78
C ARG A 79 -9.84 6.05 -15.89
N GLU A 80 -9.18 5.97 -17.04
CA GLU A 80 -9.66 5.30 -18.25
C GLU A 80 -9.21 3.84 -18.29
N ALA A 81 -8.04 3.54 -17.72
CA ALA A 81 -7.48 2.19 -17.63
C ALA A 81 -6.97 1.85 -16.20
N PRO A 82 -7.89 1.74 -15.20
CA PRO A 82 -7.51 1.53 -13.82
C PRO A 82 -6.84 0.16 -13.62
N SER A 83 -5.54 0.17 -13.31
CA SER A 83 -4.74 -1.05 -13.10
C SER A 83 -3.60 -0.78 -12.14
N ALA A 84 -3.37 -1.67 -11.17
CA ALA A 84 -2.20 -1.62 -10.30
C ALA A 84 -1.17 -2.68 -10.75
N PRO A 85 0.13 -2.46 -10.52
CA PRO A 85 1.12 -3.53 -10.69
C PRO A 85 0.78 -4.71 -9.78
N ASP A 86 0.83 -5.93 -10.34
CA ASP A 86 0.51 -7.16 -9.62
C ASP A 86 1.47 -7.38 -8.44
N LEU A 87 0.90 -7.92 -7.35
CA LEU A 87 1.60 -8.31 -6.13
C LEU A 87 1.57 -9.82 -5.90
N GLY A 88 0.86 -10.61 -6.71
CA GLY A 88 0.70 -12.05 -6.58
C GLY A 88 2.02 -12.82 -6.54
N ASP A 89 3.00 -12.40 -7.36
CA ASP A 89 4.35 -12.97 -7.35
C ASP A 89 5.06 -12.88 -5.99
N VAL A 90 4.69 -11.88 -5.18
CA VAL A 90 5.34 -11.57 -3.89
C VAL A 90 4.48 -12.05 -2.73
N PHE A 91 3.16 -11.91 -2.85
CA PHE A 91 2.18 -12.33 -1.87
C PHE A 91 1.11 -13.20 -2.55
N PRO A 92 1.18 -14.53 -2.43
CA PRO A 92 0.23 -15.44 -3.07
C PRO A 92 -1.24 -15.22 -2.66
N CYS A 93 -1.51 -14.50 -1.58
CA CYS A 93 -2.87 -14.12 -1.18
C CYS A 93 -3.46 -12.94 -1.98
N ALA A 94 -2.70 -12.36 -2.93
CA ALA A 94 -3.10 -11.20 -3.72
C ALA A 94 -3.65 -11.55 -5.11
N VAL A 95 -3.81 -12.84 -5.45
CA VAL A 95 -4.35 -13.33 -6.73
C VAL A 95 -5.84 -13.66 -6.67
#